data_AF-A0A965WSD7-F1
#
_entry.id   AF-A0A965WSD7-F1
#
_cell.length_a   1.000
_cell.length_b   1.000
_cell.length_c   1.000
_cell.angle_alpha   90.00
_cell.angle_beta   90.00
_cell.angle_gamma   90.00
#
_symmetry.space_group_name_H-M   'P 1'
#
loop_
_entity.id
_entity.type
_entity.pdbx_description
1 polymer ?
#
loop_
_entity_poly.entity_id
_entity_poly.type
_entity_poly.pdbx_seq_one_letter_code
_entity_poly.pdbx_strand_id
1 'polypeptide(L)'
;MGVFIALVVIALWGGHLFYLLFIVQVDYTNILTYLHILIQGYLYTGLFITAHDSMHGAVSSNRRVNKGIGQLALWLFAAFSFQRMFLNHMKHHTFVATEKDPDYCIKSQNPFKWFFSFFLSYITVRQIVTMALLFNILLYVGKAPLSNLLLFWIIPPFLGTFQLFYFGTYFPHKLPHTAIMEPHRSRTMKKNHLLAMLSCWFFSYHYEHHEYPRTPWWQLYKRKKS
;
A
#
# COMPACT_ATOMS: atom_id res chain seq x y z
N MET A 1 -8.87 5.85 18.63
CA MET A 1 -8.98 4.57 17.90
C MET A 1 -7.99 4.48 16.72
N GLY A 2 -7.96 5.44 15.79
CA GLY A 2 -7.09 5.35 14.60
C GLY A 2 -5.59 5.20 14.89
N VAL A 3 -5.03 5.97 15.82
CA VAL A 3 -3.62 5.83 16.25
C VAL A 3 -3.32 4.41 16.75
N PHE A 4 -4.21 3.83 17.56
CA PHE A 4 -4.03 2.47 18.06
C PHE A 4 -4.01 1.45 16.92
N ILE A 5 -4.95 1.53 15.97
CA ILE A 5 -4.97 0.65 14.79
C ILE A 5 -3.69 0.79 13.96
N ALA A 6 -3.24 2.02 13.72
CA ALA A 6 -1.99 2.28 13.00
C ALA A 6 -0.78 1.63 13.70
N LEU A 7 -0.67 1.76 15.02
CA LEU A 7 0.40 1.13 15.80
C LEU A 7 0.32 -0.40 15.77
N VAL A 8 -0.88 -0.98 15.81
CA VAL A 8 -1.08 -2.43 15.67
C VAL A 8 -0.60 -2.91 14.31
N VAL A 9 -0.97 -2.23 13.21
CA VAL A 9 -0.51 -2.60 11.85
C VAL A 9 1.01 -2.54 11.75
N ILE A 10 1.63 -1.47 12.26
CA ILE A 10 3.09 -1.31 12.26
C ILE A 10 3.76 -2.41 13.11
N ALA A 11 3.21 -2.72 14.29
CA ALA A 11 3.72 -3.75 15.18
C ALA A 11 3.61 -5.15 14.57
N LEU A 12 2.49 -5.47 13.91
CA LEU A 12 2.29 -6.74 13.21
C LEU A 12 3.27 -6.88 12.05
N TRP A 13 3.44 -5.82 11.24
CA TRP A 13 4.42 -5.80 10.15
C TRP A 13 5.85 -6.00 10.67
N GLY A 14 6.25 -5.24 11.69
CA GLY A 14 7.61 -5.25 12.23
C GLY A 14 7.92 -6.54 12.99
N GLY A 15 6.97 -7.02 13.78
CA GLY A 15 7.10 -8.27 14.54
C GLY A 15 7.17 -9.50 13.62
N HIS A 16 6.30 -9.58 12.60
CA HIS A 16 6.35 -10.65 11.63
C HIS A 16 7.64 -10.60 10.80
N LEU A 17 8.08 -9.41 10.34
CA LEU A 17 9.35 -9.26 9.64
C LEU A 17 10.54 -9.69 10.50
N PHE A 18 10.59 -9.26 11.77
CA PHE A 18 11.66 -9.65 12.68
C PHE A 18 11.71 -11.17 12.88
N TYR A 19 10.56 -11.80 13.13
CA TYR A 19 10.44 -13.25 13.21
C TYR A 19 10.95 -13.94 11.93
N LEU A 20 10.58 -13.43 10.77
CA LEU A 20 11.01 -13.98 9.48
C LEU A 20 12.50 -13.79 9.21
N LEU A 21 13.10 -12.68 9.61
CA LEU A 21 14.51 -12.40 9.33
C LEU A 21 15.48 -13.14 10.27
N PHE A 22 15.07 -13.41 11.51
CA PHE A 22 16.00 -13.86 12.55
C PHE A 22 15.64 -15.20 13.20
N ILE A 23 14.41 -15.69 13.04
CA ILE A 23 13.94 -16.92 13.71
C ILE A 23 13.63 -18.01 12.68
N VAL A 24 12.93 -17.68 11.59
CA VAL A 24 12.57 -18.64 10.55
C VAL A 24 13.78 -18.95 9.67
N GLN A 25 13.96 -20.21 9.29
CA GLN A 25 14.89 -20.59 8.24
C GLN A 25 14.12 -20.81 6.93
N VAL A 26 14.65 -20.29 5.82
CA VAL A 26 14.03 -20.48 4.51
C VAL A 26 14.16 -21.94 4.09
N ASP A 27 13.01 -22.56 3.83
CA ASP A 27 12.90 -23.88 3.20
C ASP A 27 12.02 -23.75 1.95
N TYR A 28 12.63 -23.96 0.77
CA TYR A 28 11.97 -23.83 -0.53
C TYR A 28 10.95 -24.94 -0.80
N THR A 29 10.99 -26.05 -0.04
CA THR A 29 10.02 -27.15 -0.17
C THR A 29 8.80 -26.94 0.71
N ASN A 30 8.89 -26.07 1.71
CA ASN A 30 7.82 -25.82 2.67
C ASN A 30 6.87 -24.72 2.17
N ILE A 31 5.58 -25.06 2.04
CA ILE A 31 4.54 -24.12 1.63
C ILE A 31 4.41 -22.91 2.55
N LEU A 32 4.76 -23.06 3.84
CA LEU A 32 4.71 -21.97 4.82
C LEU A 32 5.69 -20.83 4.48
N THR A 33 6.83 -21.12 3.83
CA THR A 33 7.75 -20.09 3.33
C THR A 33 7.01 -19.12 2.42
N TYR A 34 6.26 -19.64 1.44
CA TYR A 34 5.52 -18.82 0.49
C TYR A 34 4.33 -18.10 1.14
N LEU A 35 3.65 -18.75 2.09
CA LEU A 35 2.59 -18.12 2.85
C LEU A 35 3.11 -16.91 3.65
N HIS A 36 4.30 -17.02 4.25
CA HIS A 36 4.94 -15.90 4.95
C HIS A 36 5.28 -14.73 4.02
N ILE A 37 5.72 -15.00 2.78
CA ILE A 37 5.95 -13.96 1.76
C ILE A 37 4.63 -13.20 1.48
N LEU A 38 3.53 -13.93 1.29
CA LEU A 38 2.21 -13.34 1.02
C LEU A 38 1.69 -12.53 2.22
N ILE A 39 1.78 -13.08 3.43
CA ILE A 39 1.37 -12.38 4.67
C ILE A 39 2.20 -11.11 4.84
N GLN A 40 3.51 -11.19 4.66
CA GLN A 40 4.37 -10.02 4.78
C GLN A 40 4.02 -8.96 3.72
N GLY A 41 3.74 -9.38 2.48
CA GLY A 41 3.30 -8.49 1.41
C GLY A 41 1.98 -7.78 1.74
N TYR A 42 1.02 -8.52 2.31
CA TYR A 42 -0.25 -7.97 2.80
C TYR A 42 -0.06 -6.96 3.94
N LEU A 43 0.88 -7.21 4.85
CA LEU A 43 1.25 -6.27 5.92
C LEU A 43 1.95 -5.02 5.38
N TYR A 44 2.75 -5.14 4.31
CA TYR A 44 3.27 -3.98 3.58
C TYR A 44 2.14 -3.13 2.99
N THR A 45 1.12 -3.74 2.37
CA THR A 45 -0.09 -3.00 1.96
C THR A 45 -0.73 -2.29 3.16
N GLY A 46 -0.80 -2.94 4.32
CA GLY A 46 -1.29 -2.33 5.56
C GLY A 46 -0.51 -1.09 6.01
N LEU A 47 0.82 -1.08 5.87
CA LEU A 47 1.63 0.12 6.12
C LEU A 47 1.21 1.27 5.19
N PHE A 48 1.06 1.00 3.90
CA PHE A 48 0.68 2.05 2.95
C PHE A 48 -0.74 2.55 3.22
N ILE A 49 -1.69 1.66 3.52
CA ILE A 49 -3.06 2.03 3.90
C ILE A 49 -3.06 2.91 5.17
N THR A 50 -2.20 2.60 6.15
CA THR A 50 -2.01 3.44 7.33
C THR A 50 -1.50 4.85 6.96
N ALA A 51 -0.55 4.93 6.02
CA ALA A 51 -0.06 6.21 5.52
C ALA A 51 -1.11 6.97 4.72
N HIS A 52 -1.86 6.28 3.87
CA HIS A 52 -2.96 6.81 3.08
C HIS A 52 -4.04 7.43 3.98
N ASP A 53 -4.50 6.71 5.00
CA ASP A 53 -5.49 7.25 5.95
C ASP A 53 -4.93 8.45 6.71
N SER A 54 -3.61 8.47 6.96
CA SER A 54 -2.94 9.63 7.52
C SER A 54 -2.93 10.84 6.56
N MET A 55 -2.82 10.62 5.24
CA MET A 55 -2.92 11.69 4.23
C MET A 55 -4.29 12.38 4.27
N HIS A 56 -5.35 11.63 4.58
CA HIS A 56 -6.69 12.20 4.74
C HIS A 56 -7.01 12.71 6.14
N GLY A 57 -6.09 12.54 7.10
CA GLY A 57 -6.33 12.91 8.49
C GLY A 57 -7.29 11.96 9.23
N ALA A 58 -7.48 10.73 8.75
CA ALA A 58 -8.42 9.77 9.32
C ALA A 58 -7.85 9.02 10.54
N VAL A 59 -6.52 9.01 10.72
CA VAL A 59 -5.86 8.35 11.87
C VAL A 59 -6.03 9.16 13.17
N SER A 60 -5.99 10.49 13.08
CA SER A 60 -6.12 11.41 14.23
C SER A 60 -6.71 12.76 13.82
N SER A 61 -7.36 13.48 14.73
CA SER A 61 -7.75 14.88 14.49
C SER A 61 -6.52 15.83 14.43
N ASN A 62 -5.38 15.43 15.00
CA ASN A 62 -4.16 16.21 14.98
C ASN A 62 -3.33 15.95 13.71
N ARG A 63 -3.15 16.98 12.88
CA ARG A 63 -2.39 16.90 11.62
C ARG A 63 -0.92 16.47 11.81
N ARG A 64 -0.28 16.87 12.91
CA ARG A 64 1.12 16.50 13.20
C ARG A 64 1.24 15.00 13.47
N VAL A 65 0.26 14.43 14.19
CA VAL A 65 0.20 12.99 14.48
C VAL A 65 0.04 12.19 13.19
N ASN A 66 -0.88 12.59 12.30
CA ASN A 66 -1.04 11.95 11.00
C ASN A 66 0.25 12.02 10.17
N LYS A 67 0.88 13.20 10.07
CA LYS A 67 2.14 13.35 9.33
C LYS A 67 3.24 12.44 9.90
N GLY A 68 3.36 12.34 11.23
CA GLY A 68 4.33 11.47 11.88
C GLY A 68 4.09 9.98 11.60
N ILE A 69 2.87 9.50 11.85
CA ILE A 69 2.49 8.10 11.63
C ILE A 69 2.60 7.73 10.15
N GLY A 70 2.09 8.57 9.26
CA GLY A 70 2.15 8.33 7.82
C GLY A 70 3.59 8.35 7.29
N GLN A 71 4.44 9.25 7.80
CA GLN A 71 5.85 9.26 7.43
C GLN A 71 6.58 8.02 7.94
N LEU A 72 6.30 7.57 9.17
CA LEU A 72 6.86 6.33 9.71
C LEU A 72 6.46 5.13 8.83
N ALA A 73 5.17 4.97 8.55
CA ALA A 73 4.67 3.85 7.76
C ALA A 73 5.24 3.82 6.32
N LEU A 74 5.33 4.99 5.67
CA LEU A 74 5.97 5.11 4.35
C LEU A 74 7.48 4.84 4.38
N TRP A 75 8.15 5.26 5.45
CA TRP A 75 9.58 5.00 5.60
C TRP A 75 9.85 3.51 5.78
N LEU A 76 9.05 2.83 6.61
CA LEU A 76 9.11 1.38 6.80
C LEU A 76 8.76 0.60 5.52
N PHE A 77 7.87 1.14 4.69
CA PHE A 77 7.49 0.50 3.42
C PHE A 77 8.69 0.42 2.45
N ALA A 78 9.29 1.57 2.11
CA ALA A 78 10.48 1.64 1.26
C ALA A 78 11.11 3.04 1.25
N ALA A 79 11.33 3.61 2.44
CA ALA A 79 11.88 4.96 2.62
C ALA A 79 11.11 6.07 1.85
N PHE A 80 9.80 5.90 1.66
CA PHE A 80 8.96 6.87 0.93
C PHE A 80 8.80 8.19 1.72
N SER A 81 8.66 9.29 0.99
CA SER A 81 8.39 10.61 1.55
C SER A 81 6.89 10.87 1.67
N PHE A 82 6.42 11.18 2.88
CA PHE A 82 5.01 11.51 3.13
C PHE A 82 4.56 12.71 2.30
N GLN A 83 5.38 13.76 2.22
CA GLN A 83 5.01 14.97 1.48
C GLN A 83 4.79 14.68 0.00
N ARG A 84 5.69 13.91 -0.62
CA ARG A 84 5.57 13.56 -2.05
C ARG A 84 4.35 12.67 -2.28
N MET A 85 4.16 11.65 -1.45
CA MET A 85 3.01 10.75 -1.60
C MET A 85 1.70 11.50 -1.39
N PHE A 86 1.60 12.35 -0.38
CA PHE A 86 0.44 13.19 -0.12
C PHE A 86 0.10 14.07 -1.33
N LEU A 87 1.06 14.78 -1.91
CA LEU A 87 0.82 15.66 -3.05
C LEU A 87 0.35 14.88 -4.29
N ASN A 88 0.98 13.72 -4.57
CA ASN A 88 0.57 12.88 -5.69
C ASN A 88 -0.83 12.29 -5.47
N HIS A 89 -1.12 11.83 -4.25
CA HIS A 89 -2.43 11.30 -3.88
C HIS A 89 -3.54 12.36 -3.99
N MET A 90 -3.28 13.60 -3.58
CA MET A 90 -4.24 14.69 -3.77
C MET A 90 -4.46 15.01 -5.26
N LYS A 91 -3.42 14.92 -6.10
CA LYS A 91 -3.57 15.07 -7.55
C LYS A 91 -4.42 13.95 -8.14
N HIS A 92 -4.24 12.71 -7.69
CA HIS A 92 -5.06 11.58 -8.09
C HIS A 92 -6.54 11.87 -7.82
N HIS A 93 -6.92 12.25 -6.59
CA HIS A 93 -8.29 12.65 -6.24
C HIS A 93 -8.84 13.85 -7.03
N THR A 94 -7.99 14.81 -7.39
CA THR A 94 -8.42 16.04 -8.08
C THR A 94 -8.61 15.83 -9.58
N PHE A 95 -7.77 15.00 -10.18
CA PHE A 95 -7.65 14.85 -11.63
C PHE A 95 -7.94 13.43 -12.11
N VAL A 96 -8.79 12.70 -11.37
CA VAL A 96 -9.00 11.26 -11.51
C VAL A 96 -9.14 10.82 -12.97
N ALA A 97 -8.33 9.85 -13.37
CA ALA A 97 -8.35 9.26 -14.70
C ALA A 97 -8.18 10.28 -15.85
N THR A 98 -7.32 11.28 -15.64
CA THR A 98 -6.88 12.23 -16.67
C THR A 98 -5.35 12.20 -16.81
N GLU A 99 -4.81 12.93 -17.78
CA GLU A 99 -3.35 13.09 -17.96
C GLU A 99 -2.62 13.72 -16.77
N LYS A 100 -3.34 14.43 -15.89
CA LYS A 100 -2.77 15.08 -14.70
C LYS A 100 -2.76 14.16 -13.47
N ASP A 101 -3.41 13.02 -13.54
CA ASP A 101 -3.40 12.00 -12.50
C ASP A 101 -2.07 11.23 -12.56
N PRO A 102 -1.21 11.31 -11.53
CA PRO A 102 0.09 10.62 -11.54
C PRO A 102 -0.04 9.10 -11.59
N ASP A 103 -1.21 8.56 -11.21
CA ASP A 103 -1.47 7.13 -11.11
C ASP A 103 -2.10 6.57 -12.38
N TYR A 104 -2.58 7.42 -13.30
CA TYR A 104 -3.33 6.99 -14.48
C TYR A 104 -2.44 6.79 -15.71
N CYS A 105 -2.53 5.61 -16.35
CA CYS A 105 -1.83 5.35 -17.61
C CYS A 105 -2.72 5.65 -18.81
N ILE A 106 -2.47 6.79 -19.45
CA ILE A 106 -3.18 7.19 -20.68
C ILE A 106 -2.79 6.36 -21.90
N LYS A 107 -1.57 5.80 -21.90
CA LYS A 107 -0.99 5.13 -23.07
C LYS A 107 -1.43 3.68 -23.25
N SER A 108 -1.90 3.03 -22.19
CA SER A 108 -2.27 1.62 -22.25
C SER A 108 -3.22 1.20 -21.14
N GLN A 109 -4.18 0.35 -21.49
CA GLN A 109 -5.02 -0.38 -20.55
C GLN A 109 -4.45 -1.77 -20.20
N ASN A 110 -3.24 -2.11 -20.68
CA ASN A 110 -2.58 -3.35 -20.27
C ASN A 110 -2.10 -3.22 -18.81
N PRO A 111 -2.48 -4.16 -17.92
CA PRO A 111 -2.21 -4.04 -16.48
C PRO A 111 -0.72 -4.01 -16.16
N PHE A 112 0.12 -4.73 -16.90
CA PHE A 112 1.55 -4.77 -16.65
C PHE A 112 2.23 -3.47 -17.07
N LYS A 113 1.94 -2.97 -18.28
CA LYS A 113 2.47 -1.68 -18.75
C LYS A 113 2.09 -0.53 -17.81
N TRP A 114 0.85 -0.54 -17.33
CA TRP A 114 0.38 0.44 -16.36
C TRP A 114 1.08 0.26 -15.01
N PHE A 115 1.19 -0.98 -14.49
CA PHE A 115 1.90 -1.24 -13.24
C PHE A 115 3.34 -0.69 -13.26
N PHE A 116 4.10 -0.94 -14.34
CA PHE A 116 5.45 -0.40 -14.46
C PHE A 116 5.46 1.14 -14.54
N SER A 117 4.53 1.74 -15.29
CA SER A 117 4.39 3.20 -15.34
C SER A 117 4.10 3.79 -13.96
N PHE A 118 3.18 3.19 -13.20
CA PHE A 118 2.85 3.57 -11.84
C PHE A 118 4.07 3.41 -10.93
N PHE A 119 4.65 2.21 -10.88
CA PHE A 119 5.77 1.88 -10.01
C PHE A 119 6.98 2.81 -10.21
N LEU A 120 7.37 3.05 -11.47
CA LEU A 120 8.52 3.89 -11.81
C LEU A 120 8.29 5.38 -11.52
N SER A 121 7.04 5.87 -11.55
CA SER A 121 6.70 7.25 -11.15
C SER A 121 7.00 7.54 -9.67
N TYR A 122 7.13 6.49 -8.85
CA TYR A 122 7.27 6.61 -7.41
C TYR A 122 8.68 6.30 -6.88
N ILE A 123 9.50 5.58 -7.63
CA ILE A 123 10.87 5.25 -7.23
C ILE A 123 11.79 6.47 -7.32
N THR A 124 12.71 6.56 -6.37
CA THR A 124 13.82 7.53 -6.39
C THR A 124 15.16 6.87 -6.10
N VAL A 125 16.23 7.48 -6.61
CA VAL A 125 17.61 7.05 -6.30
C VAL A 125 17.86 7.05 -4.79
N ARG A 126 17.35 8.06 -4.07
CA ARG A 126 17.50 8.13 -2.60
C ARG A 126 16.92 6.90 -1.91
N GLN A 127 15.76 6.42 -2.35
CA GLN A 127 15.16 5.21 -1.79
C GLN A 127 15.99 3.97 -2.12
N ILE A 128 16.43 3.83 -3.37
CA ILE A 128 17.29 2.71 -3.78
C ILE A 128 18.55 2.65 -2.91
N VAL A 129 19.24 3.79 -2.74
CA VAL A 129 20.44 3.88 -1.89
C VAL A 129 20.10 3.56 -0.43
N THR A 130 19.02 4.11 0.10
CA THR A 130 18.61 3.85 1.49
C THR A 130 18.31 2.36 1.71
N MET A 131 17.55 1.74 0.81
CA MET A 131 17.22 0.32 0.87
C MET A 131 18.47 -0.56 0.71
N ALA A 132 19.40 -0.21 -0.18
CA ALA A 132 20.67 -0.91 -0.33
C ALA A 132 21.53 -0.81 0.94
N LEU A 133 21.60 0.36 1.57
CA LEU A 133 22.32 0.52 2.85
C LEU A 133 21.69 -0.34 3.95
N LEU A 134 20.37 -0.28 4.11
CA LEU A 134 19.64 -1.09 5.09
C LEU A 134 19.81 -2.60 4.83
N PHE A 135 19.79 -3.02 3.56
CA PHE A 135 20.06 -4.41 3.17
C PHE A 135 21.43 -4.88 3.67
N ASN A 136 22.47 -4.09 3.39
CA ASN A 136 23.84 -4.43 3.77
C ASN A 136 24.03 -4.38 5.30
N ILE A 137 23.37 -3.45 6.00
CA ILE A 137 23.36 -3.41 7.47
C ILE A 137 22.74 -4.70 8.02
N LEU A 138 21.55 -5.09 7.53
CA LEU A 138 20.90 -6.31 8.00
C LEU A 138 21.71 -7.57 7.68
N LEU A 139 22.32 -7.64 6.49
CA LEU A 139 23.15 -8.77 6.07
C LEU A 139 24.44 -8.89 6.89
N TYR A 140 25.22 -7.81 6.98
CA TYR A 140 26.57 -7.88 7.54
C TYR A 140 26.64 -7.60 9.04
N VAL A 141 25.80 -6.69 9.54
CA VAL A 141 25.75 -6.32 10.96
C VAL A 141 24.68 -7.14 11.68
N GLY A 142 23.46 -7.15 11.14
CA GLY A 142 22.33 -7.91 11.71
C GLY A 142 22.47 -9.43 11.56
N LYS A 143 23.36 -9.90 10.67
CA LYS A 143 23.54 -11.32 10.34
C LYS A 143 22.25 -12.02 9.86
N ALA A 144 21.32 -11.26 9.28
CA ALA A 144 20.14 -11.85 8.67
C ALA A 144 20.56 -12.69 7.45
N PRO A 145 20.07 -13.94 7.30
CA PRO A 145 20.42 -14.77 6.16
C PRO A 145 20.01 -14.11 4.84
N LEU A 146 20.84 -14.26 3.81
CA LEU A 146 20.60 -13.66 2.50
C LEU A 146 19.26 -14.09 1.90
N SER A 147 18.93 -15.39 1.99
CA SER A 147 17.65 -15.93 1.53
C SER A 147 16.45 -15.27 2.23
N ASN A 148 16.53 -15.08 3.55
CA ASN A 148 15.48 -14.42 4.32
C ASN A 148 15.30 -12.96 3.91
N LEU A 149 16.40 -12.22 3.71
CA LEU A 149 16.32 -10.84 3.23
C LEU A 149 15.66 -10.75 1.85
N LEU A 150 16.05 -11.62 0.92
CA LEU A 150 15.48 -11.62 -0.43
C LEU A 150 13.99 -11.99 -0.40
N LEU A 151 13.62 -13.10 0.25
CA LEU A 151 12.26 -13.62 0.22
C LEU A 151 11.29 -12.84 1.12
N PHE A 152 11.73 -12.42 2.30
CA PHE A 152 10.83 -11.85 3.32
C PHE A 152 10.94 -10.33 3.47
N TRP A 153 11.94 -9.68 2.87
CA TRP A 153 12.05 -8.22 2.94
C TRP A 153 12.09 -7.53 1.58
N ILE A 154 12.78 -8.10 0.58
CA ILE A 154 12.86 -7.51 -0.76
C ILE A 154 11.61 -7.81 -1.59
N ILE A 155 11.17 -9.07 -1.68
CA ILE A 155 9.99 -9.45 -2.49
C ILE A 155 8.67 -8.84 -1.97
N PRO A 156 8.34 -8.87 -0.66
CA PRO A 156 7.03 -8.47 -0.16
C PRO A 156 6.56 -7.04 -0.47
N PRO A 157 7.39 -5.98 -0.42
CA PRO A 157 6.93 -4.63 -0.80
C PRO A 157 6.50 -4.54 -2.28
N PHE A 158 7.04 -5.36 -3.19
CA PHE A 158 6.55 -5.41 -4.58
C PHE A 158 5.14 -6.02 -4.65
N LEU A 159 4.89 -7.08 -3.88
CA LEU A 159 3.56 -7.68 -3.77
C LEU A 159 2.56 -6.67 -3.19
N GLY A 160 2.96 -5.98 -2.12
CA GLY A 160 2.13 -4.95 -1.50
C GLY A 160 1.84 -3.78 -2.46
N THR A 161 2.84 -3.36 -3.24
CA THR A 161 2.69 -2.33 -4.28
C THR A 161 1.76 -2.79 -5.40
N PHE A 162 1.90 -4.03 -5.86
CA PHE A 162 1.02 -4.60 -6.88
C PHE A 162 -0.42 -4.68 -6.39
N GLN A 163 -0.64 -5.08 -5.13
CA GLN A 163 -1.96 -5.13 -4.51
C GLN A 163 -2.60 -3.73 -4.44
N LEU A 164 -1.85 -2.72 -4.00
CA LEU A 164 -2.30 -1.31 -3.98
C LEU A 164 -2.63 -0.82 -5.39
N PHE A 165 -1.74 -1.04 -6.34
CA PHE A 165 -1.96 -0.68 -7.74
C PHE A 165 -3.22 -1.34 -8.30
N TYR A 166 -3.40 -2.63 -8.09
CA TYR A 166 -4.50 -3.36 -8.70
C TYR A 166 -5.85 -2.86 -8.16
N PHE A 167 -6.00 -2.80 -6.83
CA PHE A 167 -7.28 -2.48 -6.20
C PHE A 167 -7.53 -0.98 -5.99
N GLY A 168 -6.47 -0.18 -5.91
CA GLY A 168 -6.52 1.26 -5.69
C GLY A 168 -6.28 2.12 -6.92
N THR A 169 -5.86 1.54 -8.06
CA THR A 169 -5.57 2.30 -9.27
C THR A 169 -6.16 1.65 -10.52
N TYR A 170 -5.70 0.46 -10.87
CA TYR A 170 -6.02 -0.16 -12.15
C TYR A 170 -7.48 -0.60 -12.26
N PHE A 171 -7.92 -1.51 -11.38
CA PHE A 171 -9.30 -2.00 -11.40
C PHE A 171 -10.35 -0.88 -11.27
N PRO A 172 -10.22 0.08 -10.32
CA PRO A 172 -11.21 1.13 -10.19
C PRO A 172 -11.25 2.05 -11.41
N HIS A 173 -10.11 2.42 -11.98
CA HIS A 173 -10.05 3.49 -12.98
C HIS A 173 -9.85 3.05 -14.43
N LYS A 174 -9.65 1.75 -14.72
CA LYS A 174 -9.52 1.28 -16.11
C LYS A 174 -10.77 1.58 -16.94
N LEU A 175 -10.60 1.75 -18.25
CA LEU A 175 -11.69 1.88 -19.21
C LEU A 175 -12.48 0.57 -19.39
N PRO A 176 -13.75 0.61 -19.86
CA PRO A 176 -14.54 1.80 -20.20
C PRO A 176 -15.20 2.45 -18.97
N HIS A 177 -15.16 3.78 -18.84
CA HIS A 177 -15.92 4.47 -17.80
C HIS A 177 -17.41 4.51 -18.14
N THR A 178 -18.26 4.42 -17.12
CA THR A 178 -19.72 4.44 -17.26
C THR A 178 -20.31 5.57 -16.41
N ALA A 179 -21.55 5.97 -16.70
CA ALA A 179 -22.20 7.08 -15.98
C ALA A 179 -22.28 6.87 -14.46
N ILE A 180 -22.38 5.62 -13.99
CA ILE A 180 -22.41 5.29 -12.55
C ILE A 180 -21.07 5.50 -11.84
N MET A 181 -19.97 5.66 -12.58
CA MET A 181 -18.64 5.90 -12.03
C MET A 181 -18.39 7.38 -11.78
N GLU A 182 -19.22 8.28 -12.30
CA GLU A 182 -19.09 9.72 -12.09
C GLU A 182 -19.51 10.11 -10.65
N PRO A 183 -18.93 11.18 -10.08
CA PRO A 183 -17.90 12.05 -10.66
C PRO A 183 -16.46 11.50 -10.54
N HIS A 184 -16.28 10.38 -9.84
CA HIS A 184 -14.95 9.91 -9.40
C HIS A 184 -14.24 8.99 -10.38
N ARG A 185 -14.85 8.67 -11.52
CA ARG A 185 -14.36 7.72 -12.54
C ARG A 185 -13.75 6.45 -11.94
N SER A 186 -14.40 5.93 -10.91
CA SER A 186 -13.92 4.78 -10.14
C SER A 186 -15.00 3.72 -10.00
N ARG A 187 -14.58 2.46 -9.97
CA ARG A 187 -15.44 1.32 -9.60
C ARG A 187 -15.20 0.92 -8.16
N THR A 188 -16.13 0.14 -7.63
CA THR A 188 -16.05 -0.48 -6.31
C THR A 188 -16.39 -1.95 -6.44
N MET A 189 -15.77 -2.79 -5.61
CA MET A 189 -16.19 -4.19 -5.46
C MET A 189 -17.60 -4.29 -4.86
N LYS A 190 -18.26 -5.43 -5.10
CA LYS A 190 -19.53 -5.78 -4.42
C LYS A 190 -19.30 -5.92 -2.91
N LYS A 191 -20.34 -5.65 -2.12
CA LYS A 191 -20.26 -5.71 -0.66
C LYS A 191 -19.98 -7.13 -0.17
N ASN A 192 -18.75 -7.33 0.29
CA ASN A 192 -18.28 -8.54 0.95
C ASN A 192 -17.09 -8.15 1.83
N HIS A 193 -17.24 -8.28 3.15
CA HIS A 193 -16.24 -7.78 4.10
C HIS A 193 -14.94 -8.58 4.05
N LEU A 194 -15.03 -9.91 3.87
CA LEU A 194 -13.84 -10.76 3.79
C LEU A 194 -13.02 -10.43 2.54
N LEU A 195 -13.67 -10.38 1.37
CA LEU A 195 -13.00 -10.03 0.12
C LEU A 195 -12.46 -8.61 0.15
N ALA A 196 -13.19 -7.65 0.73
CA ALA A 196 -12.72 -6.28 0.83
C ALA A 196 -11.47 -6.19 1.72
N MET A 197 -11.47 -6.86 2.87
CA MET A 197 -10.31 -6.92 3.77
C MET A 197 -9.09 -7.56 3.08
N LEU A 198 -9.26 -8.74 2.49
CA LEU A 198 -8.16 -9.48 1.84
C LEU A 198 -7.67 -8.79 0.56
N SER A 199 -8.54 -8.11 -0.16
CA SER A 199 -8.16 -7.43 -1.40
C SER A 199 -7.21 -6.26 -1.17
N CYS A 200 -7.52 -5.37 -0.22
CA CYS A 200 -6.74 -4.16 0.02
C CYS A 200 -7.26 -3.41 1.25
N TRP A 201 -7.49 -4.10 2.38
CA TRP A 201 -7.93 -3.44 3.61
C TRP A 201 -9.20 -2.58 3.43
N PHE A 202 -10.23 -3.11 2.77
CA PHE A 202 -11.47 -2.40 2.38
C PHE A 202 -11.32 -1.29 1.34
N PHE A 203 -10.10 -0.94 0.92
CA PHE A 203 -9.84 0.09 -0.10
C PHE A 203 -10.41 -0.25 -1.48
N SER A 204 -10.80 -1.50 -1.72
CA SER A 204 -11.54 -1.91 -2.92
C SER A 204 -12.97 -1.38 -2.99
N TYR A 205 -13.49 -0.78 -1.92
CA TYR A 205 -14.63 0.15 -1.94
C TYR A 205 -14.17 1.55 -2.37
N HIS A 206 -13.54 1.59 -3.54
CA HIS A 206 -12.73 2.73 -3.96
C HIS A 206 -13.58 3.95 -4.35
N TYR A 207 -14.77 3.72 -4.91
CA TYR A 207 -15.73 4.81 -5.15
C TYR A 207 -16.13 5.49 -3.85
N GLU A 208 -16.48 4.71 -2.82
CA GLU A 208 -16.83 5.21 -1.50
C GLU A 208 -15.66 5.94 -0.83
N HIS A 209 -14.43 5.53 -1.13
CA HIS A 209 -13.24 6.22 -0.67
C HIS A 209 -13.09 7.61 -1.33
N HIS A 210 -13.25 7.74 -2.65
CA HIS A 210 -13.21 9.04 -3.32
C HIS A 210 -14.35 9.97 -2.85
N GLU A 211 -15.54 9.41 -2.61
CA GLU A 211 -16.69 10.16 -2.09
C GLU A 211 -16.51 10.59 -0.63
N TYR A 212 -15.91 9.73 0.22
CA TYR A 212 -15.73 9.97 1.64
C TYR A 212 -14.28 9.77 2.09
N PRO A 213 -13.32 10.59 1.61
CA PRO A 213 -11.88 10.32 1.74
C PRO A 213 -11.37 10.32 3.19
N ARG A 214 -12.09 10.98 4.10
CA ARG A 214 -11.76 10.98 5.54
C ARG A 214 -12.30 9.78 6.30
N THR A 215 -13.02 8.86 5.64
CA THR A 215 -13.48 7.62 6.28
C THR A 215 -12.29 6.67 6.35
N PRO A 216 -11.85 6.26 7.54
CA PRO A 216 -10.74 5.32 7.66
C PRO A 216 -11.12 3.95 7.10
N TRP A 217 -10.12 3.18 6.68
CA TRP A 217 -10.30 1.91 6.00
C TRP A 217 -11.19 0.92 6.77
N TRP A 218 -11.04 0.85 8.10
CA TRP A 218 -11.83 -0.03 8.98
C TRP A 218 -13.29 0.41 9.17
N GLN A 219 -13.69 1.56 8.63
CA GLN A 219 -15.08 2.04 8.62
C GLN A 219 -15.65 2.21 7.23
N LEU A 220 -14.86 1.97 6.17
CA LEU A 220 -15.27 2.23 4.79
C LEU A 220 -16.46 1.36 4.37
N TYR A 221 -16.59 0.15 4.92
CA TYR A 221 -17.76 -0.72 4.70
C TYR A 221 -19.09 -0.08 5.12
N LYS A 222 -19.08 0.90 6.04
CA LYS A 222 -20.29 1.62 6.46
C LYS A 222 -20.77 2.61 5.39
N ARG A 223 -19.88 3.03 4.50
CA ARG A 223 -20.20 3.89 3.35
C ARG A 223 -20.71 3.08 2.15
N LYS A 224 -20.48 1.77 2.15
CA LYS A 224 -20.92 0.86 1.10
C LYS A 224 -22.45 0.69 1.12
N LYS A 225 -23.13 1.38 0.20
CA LYS A 225 -24.52 1.08 -0.15
C LYS A 225 -24.58 -0.32 -0.78
N SER A 226 -25.63 -1.06 -0.44
CA SER A 226 -25.87 -2.50 -0.71
C SER A 226 -25.05 -3.12 -1.84
#